data_AF-A0AAN7B0S8-F1
#
_entry.id   AF-A0AAN7B0S8-F1
#
_cell.length_a   1.000
_cell.length_b   1.000
_cell.length_c   1.000
_cell.angle_alpha   90.00
_cell.angle_beta   90.00
_cell.angle_gamma   90.00
#
_symmetry.space_group_name_H-M   'P 1'
#
loop_
_entity.id
_entity.type
_entity.pdbx_description
1 polymer ?
#
loop_
_entity_poly.entity_id
_entity_poly.type
_entity_poly.pdbx_seq_one_letter_code
_entity_poly.pdbx_strand_id
1 'polypeptide(L)'
;MGAYVSIPDCKSHYNETVNCEYNVNVSDSNPFATIGGHRRGEIPADPDIAGIGVVSSFLATTSFALLLSIISVFWSIGKRCWGRDYGKTPQKKRKRQFNLHLSEFCEELVLTCTDTQIFTGGAYAITLRYYKGCSITAYHYDIVANLMLLTCATHLMSVTIVRNYWKYPWLGIVRVLLCTGVFIVTGILLANQNSTDLFKFPSYTPPWDKTEDQILMPAACFQQGDSQLPATLASSMSDKAKEAILFSAPNNKIPGWNNYLIILLLYVIAGLVDVLRFFHRGARSKSNGRRARVVNFLKGCRSSSSKKEKEDPAQRKTPFVTLSGIVFLLFSMYLLGGVGVSCWTVVQSAFYINQLRAWAKHSGWLKLGDGGQSAEDDATSFGQAIPIFLNLLLIMTVAQLMSQACWSFSGRKFDIYGGWQLESQHCSTWAGRGGAGKYWTVSLTSVHRRMG
;
A
#
# COMPACT_ATOMS: atom_id res chain seq x y z
N MET A 1 3.02 6.58 -24.86
CA MET A 1 4.25 5.82 -24.55
C MET A 1 3.82 4.48 -24.01
N GLY A 2 4.24 3.39 -24.65
CA GLY A 2 3.87 2.03 -24.23
C GLY A 2 4.37 1.73 -22.82
N ALA A 3 3.85 0.68 -22.20
CA ALA A 3 4.23 0.23 -20.86
C ALA A 3 5.09 -1.06 -20.85
N TYR A 4 5.68 -1.38 -22.02
CA TYR A 4 6.42 -2.60 -22.34
C TYR A 4 7.83 -2.24 -22.79
N VAL A 5 8.80 -3.14 -22.60
CA VAL A 5 10.14 -2.98 -23.15
C VAL A 5 10.42 -4.18 -24.03
N SER A 6 10.21 -4.01 -25.33
CA SER A 6 10.49 -5.04 -26.32
C SER A 6 11.90 -4.90 -26.89
N ILE A 7 12.41 -5.96 -27.53
CA ILE A 7 13.72 -5.91 -28.23
C ILE A 7 13.78 -4.76 -29.26
N PRO A 8 12.76 -4.55 -30.12
CA PRO A 8 12.72 -3.39 -31.01
C PRO A 8 12.76 -2.04 -30.27
N ASP A 9 12.07 -1.92 -29.13
CA ASP A 9 12.09 -0.70 -28.32
C ASP A 9 13.48 -0.44 -27.73
N CYS A 10 14.14 -1.48 -27.22
CA CYS A 10 15.51 -1.36 -26.70
C CYS A 10 16.49 -0.86 -27.77
N LYS A 11 16.41 -1.44 -28.97
CA LYS A 11 17.26 -1.05 -30.08
C LYS A 11 16.96 0.37 -30.59
N SER A 12 15.68 0.75 -30.67
CA SER A 12 15.27 2.04 -31.24
C SER A 12 15.37 3.21 -30.27
N HIS A 13 15.03 3.02 -28.99
CA HIS A 13 15.01 4.08 -27.99
C HIS A 13 16.29 4.20 -27.16
N TYR A 14 16.91 3.06 -26.82
CA TYR A 14 18.09 3.04 -25.94
C TYR A 14 19.38 2.71 -26.69
N ASN A 15 19.29 2.31 -27.97
CA ASN A 15 20.41 1.82 -28.77
C ASN A 15 21.12 0.63 -28.11
N GLU A 16 20.38 -0.19 -27.36
CA GLU A 16 20.86 -1.40 -26.70
C GLU A 16 20.39 -2.64 -27.44
N THR A 17 21.33 -3.55 -27.76
CA THR A 17 21.03 -4.85 -28.34
C THR A 17 20.83 -5.88 -27.23
N VAL A 18 19.60 -6.35 -27.06
CA VAL A 18 19.28 -7.40 -26.07
C VAL A 18 19.68 -8.76 -26.65
N ASN A 19 20.54 -9.50 -25.94
CA ASN A 19 20.90 -10.86 -26.31
C ASN A 19 19.89 -11.85 -25.69
N CYS A 20 19.15 -12.55 -26.56
CA CYS A 20 18.16 -13.56 -26.18
C CYS A 20 18.60 -14.99 -26.56
N GLU A 21 19.88 -15.18 -26.85
CA GLU A 21 20.43 -16.50 -27.17
C GLU A 21 20.56 -17.36 -25.91
N TYR A 22 20.13 -18.61 -26.04
CA TYR A 22 20.19 -19.65 -25.02
C TYR A 22 20.84 -20.88 -25.63
N ASN A 23 22.09 -21.17 -25.23
CA ASN A 23 22.82 -22.32 -25.73
C ASN A 23 23.18 -23.26 -24.58
N VAL A 24 22.57 -24.45 -24.59
CA VAL A 24 22.83 -25.53 -23.63
C VAL A 24 23.60 -26.61 -24.37
N ASN A 25 24.91 -26.70 -24.11
CA ASN A 25 25.68 -27.84 -24.58
C ASN A 25 25.37 -29.05 -23.71
N VAL A 26 24.49 -29.92 -24.20
CA VAL A 26 24.01 -31.12 -23.49
C VAL A 26 25.09 -32.22 -23.38
N SER A 27 26.23 -32.09 -24.08
CA SER A 27 27.13 -33.22 -24.35
C SER A 27 28.43 -33.30 -23.55
N ASP A 28 28.75 -32.38 -22.63
CA ASP A 28 30.00 -32.48 -21.86
C ASP A 28 29.87 -32.01 -20.40
N SER A 29 30.69 -32.58 -19.53
CA SER A 29 30.75 -32.33 -18.07
C SER A 29 31.16 -30.89 -17.65
N ASN A 30 31.29 -29.98 -18.62
CA ASN A 30 31.10 -28.51 -18.62
C ASN A 30 32.08 -27.89 -19.64
N PRO A 31 31.59 -27.27 -20.73
CA PRO A 31 32.33 -26.15 -21.31
C PRO A 31 31.38 -25.07 -21.84
N PHE A 32 30.96 -24.18 -20.94
CA PHE A 32 30.31 -22.88 -21.18
C PHE A 32 29.04 -22.85 -22.04
N ALA A 33 27.92 -23.26 -21.44
CA ALA A 33 26.60 -22.76 -21.82
C ALA A 33 26.53 -21.23 -21.62
N THR A 34 25.90 -20.52 -22.55
CA THR A 34 25.69 -19.06 -22.45
C THR A 34 24.20 -18.77 -22.34
N ILE A 35 23.83 -17.91 -21.39
CA ILE A 35 22.45 -17.46 -21.16
C ILE A 35 22.42 -15.95 -21.35
N GLY A 36 21.71 -15.48 -22.39
CA GLY A 36 21.64 -14.06 -22.70
C GLY A 36 23.00 -13.42 -22.96
N GLY A 37 23.94 -14.19 -23.54
CA GLY A 37 25.31 -13.75 -23.80
C GLY A 37 26.27 -13.79 -22.60
N HIS A 38 25.82 -14.21 -21.41
CA HIS A 38 26.65 -14.35 -20.23
C HIS A 38 27.05 -15.82 -19.99
N ARG A 39 28.26 -16.06 -19.51
CA ARG A 39 28.68 -17.36 -18.98
C ARG A 39 28.31 -17.49 -17.50
N ARG A 40 28.45 -18.70 -16.98
CA ARG A 40 28.27 -18.98 -15.55
C ARG A 40 29.20 -18.10 -14.69
N GLY A 41 28.63 -17.38 -13.73
CA GLY A 41 29.34 -16.45 -12.86
C GLY A 41 29.55 -15.05 -13.46
N GLU A 42 29.01 -14.78 -14.65
CA GLU A 42 29.14 -13.47 -15.31
C GLU A 42 27.84 -12.66 -15.29
N ILE A 43 26.70 -13.25 -14.91
CA ILE A 43 25.42 -12.54 -14.88
C ILE A 43 25.50 -11.45 -13.80
N PRO A 44 25.28 -10.17 -14.15
CA PRO A 44 25.38 -9.09 -13.18
C PRO A 44 24.30 -9.26 -12.10
N ALA A 45 24.74 -9.34 -10.85
CA ALA A 45 23.87 -9.20 -9.69
C ALA A 45 23.34 -7.76 -9.63
N ASP A 46 22.05 -7.56 -9.34
CA ASP A 46 21.46 -6.23 -9.17
C ASP A 46 21.03 -6.01 -7.70
N PRO A 47 21.96 -5.54 -6.85
CA PRO A 47 21.68 -5.32 -5.44
C PRO A 47 20.60 -4.27 -5.21
N ASP A 48 20.36 -3.36 -6.15
CA ASP A 48 19.34 -2.32 -6.03
C ASP A 48 17.93 -2.87 -6.31
N ILE A 49 17.81 -4.08 -6.85
CA ILE A 49 16.54 -4.72 -7.19
C ILE A 49 16.29 -5.96 -6.31
N ALA A 50 17.21 -6.92 -6.35
CA ALA A 50 17.11 -8.20 -5.65
C ALA A 50 17.92 -8.26 -4.35
N GLY A 51 18.48 -7.11 -3.94
CA GLY A 51 19.25 -6.99 -2.71
C GLY A 51 18.45 -7.36 -1.47
N ILE A 52 19.12 -8.02 -0.52
CA ILE A 52 18.52 -8.45 0.74
C ILE A 52 17.95 -7.27 1.54
N GLY A 53 18.58 -6.10 1.49
CA GLY A 53 18.13 -4.87 2.13
C GLY A 53 16.81 -4.34 1.55
N VAL A 54 16.64 -4.41 0.22
CA VAL A 54 15.37 -4.05 -0.44
C VAL A 54 14.27 -4.99 0.02
N VAL A 55 14.48 -6.29 -0.18
CA VAL A 55 13.46 -7.32 0.06
C VAL A 55 13.05 -7.33 1.53
N SER A 56 14.03 -7.30 2.45
CA SER A 56 13.77 -7.23 3.89
C SER A 56 13.03 -5.95 4.27
N SER A 57 13.35 -4.80 3.67
CA SER A 57 12.68 -3.54 3.97
C SER A 57 11.20 -3.53 3.54
N PHE A 58 10.90 -4.05 2.35
CA PHE A 58 9.51 -4.18 1.88
C PHE A 58 8.72 -5.16 2.75
N LEU A 59 9.31 -6.33 3.05
CA LEU A 59 8.69 -7.35 3.89
C LEU A 59 8.48 -6.88 5.32
N ALA A 60 9.44 -6.18 5.92
CA ALA A 60 9.34 -5.67 7.29
C ALA A 60 8.20 -4.66 7.40
N THR A 61 8.13 -3.67 6.51
CA THR A 61 7.09 -2.64 6.53
C THR A 61 5.70 -3.22 6.27
N THR A 62 5.60 -4.16 5.32
CA THR A 62 4.33 -4.82 5.02
C THR A 62 3.87 -5.72 6.18
N SER A 63 4.80 -6.48 6.78
CA SER A 63 4.51 -7.36 7.92
C SER A 63 4.11 -6.55 9.16
N PHE A 64 4.76 -5.41 9.40
CA PHE A 64 4.40 -4.50 10.48
C PHE A 64 3.00 -3.91 10.26
N ALA A 65 2.69 -3.45 9.05
CA ALA A 65 1.34 -3.00 8.69
C ALA A 65 0.29 -4.10 8.88
N LEU A 66 0.61 -5.34 8.49
CA LEU A 66 -0.26 -6.51 8.66
C LEU A 66 -0.51 -6.82 10.15
N LEU A 67 0.53 -6.78 10.99
CA LEU A 67 0.39 -7.00 12.43
C LEU A 67 -0.54 -5.96 13.06
N LEU A 68 -0.32 -4.68 12.77
CA LEU A 68 -1.17 -3.59 13.26
C LEU A 68 -2.60 -3.73 12.77
N SER A 69 -2.77 -4.18 11.52
CA SER A 69 -4.05 -4.43 10.89
C SER A 69 -4.83 -5.53 11.61
N ILE A 70 -4.16 -6.65 11.88
CA ILE A 70 -4.69 -7.78 12.65
C ILE A 70 -5.14 -7.33 14.04
N ILE A 71 -4.27 -6.61 14.77
CA ILE A 71 -4.57 -6.07 16.10
C ILE A 71 -5.82 -5.17 16.05
N SER A 72 -5.88 -4.26 15.08
CA SER A 72 -7.00 -3.32 14.91
C SER A 72 -8.33 -4.04 14.63
N VAL A 73 -8.32 -5.08 13.78
CA VAL A 73 -9.51 -5.88 13.45
C VAL A 73 -9.97 -6.70 14.64
N PHE A 74 -9.08 -7.46 15.29
CA PHE A 74 -9.44 -8.25 16.48
C PHE A 74 -9.95 -7.36 17.62
N TRP A 75 -9.33 -6.20 17.84
CA TRP A 75 -9.80 -5.23 18.81
C TRP A 75 -11.20 -4.71 18.49
N SER A 76 -11.45 -4.42 17.20
CA SER A 76 -12.74 -3.92 16.72
C SER A 76 -13.86 -4.94 16.87
N ILE A 77 -13.57 -6.22 16.63
CA ILE A 77 -14.51 -7.33 16.81
C ILE A 77 -14.74 -7.58 18.31
N GLY A 78 -13.66 -7.73 19.09
CA GLY A 78 -13.72 -8.02 20.52
C GLY A 78 -14.50 -6.98 21.31
N LYS A 79 -14.31 -5.69 21.02
CA LYS A 79 -15.07 -4.59 21.65
C LYS A 79 -16.59 -4.73 21.49
N ARG A 80 -17.05 -5.34 20.41
CA ARG A 80 -18.49 -5.54 20.16
C ARG A 80 -19.01 -6.85 20.73
N CYS A 81 -18.26 -7.94 20.64
CA CYS A 81 -18.62 -9.20 21.28
C CYS A 81 -18.77 -9.04 22.80
N TRP A 82 -17.84 -8.32 23.45
CA TRP A 82 -17.89 -8.03 24.89
C TRP A 82 -18.78 -6.84 25.28
N GLY A 83 -19.27 -6.06 24.30
CA GLY A 83 -19.86 -4.75 24.53
C GLY A 83 -21.36 -4.73 24.86
N ARG A 84 -22.02 -5.90 24.93
CA ARG A 84 -23.50 -5.95 25.00
C ARG A 84 -24.09 -5.83 26.40
N ASP A 85 -23.31 -6.05 27.47
CA ASP A 85 -23.88 -6.17 28.84
C ASP A 85 -23.34 -5.25 29.93
N TYR A 86 -22.50 -4.26 29.62
CA TYR A 86 -21.84 -3.51 30.70
C TYR A 86 -22.41 -2.11 30.97
N GLY A 87 -23.23 -2.06 32.02
CA GLY A 87 -23.70 -0.87 32.72
C GLY A 87 -22.61 0.16 33.04
N LYS A 88 -23.03 1.42 33.06
CA LYS A 88 -22.25 2.67 32.97
C LYS A 88 -21.44 3.01 34.25
N THR A 89 -20.37 2.30 34.59
CA THR A 89 -19.44 2.72 35.67
C THR A 89 -18.39 3.75 35.18
N PRO A 90 -18.06 4.82 35.94
CA PRO A 90 -17.10 5.86 35.54
C PRO A 90 -15.67 5.37 35.27
N GLN A 91 -15.19 4.32 35.96
CA GLN A 91 -13.91 3.65 35.63
C GLN A 91 -13.87 3.14 34.18
N LYS A 92 -15.02 2.72 33.60
CA LYS A 92 -15.09 2.29 32.21
C LYS A 92 -15.08 3.43 31.20
N LYS A 93 -15.40 4.68 31.58
CA LYS A 93 -15.18 5.85 30.71
C LYS A 93 -13.68 6.06 30.44
N ARG A 94 -12.83 5.89 31.46
CA ARG A 94 -11.35 5.98 31.31
C ARG A 94 -10.81 4.86 30.41
N LYS A 95 -11.26 3.61 30.59
CA LYS A 95 -10.90 2.49 29.71
C LYS A 95 -11.39 2.71 28.26
N ARG A 96 -12.58 3.31 28.08
CA ARG A 96 -13.12 3.65 26.75
C ARG A 96 -12.31 4.73 26.03
N GLN A 97 -11.76 5.71 26.75
CA GLN A 97 -10.85 6.71 26.17
C GLN A 97 -9.54 6.08 25.71
N PHE A 98 -8.90 5.28 26.56
CA PHE A 98 -7.66 4.57 26.19
C PHE A 98 -7.84 3.68 24.94
N ASN A 99 -8.96 2.97 24.87
CA ASN A 99 -9.28 2.10 23.75
C ASN A 99 -9.55 2.83 22.42
N LEU A 100 -9.87 4.13 22.45
CA LEU A 100 -9.98 4.96 21.25
C LEU A 100 -8.58 5.36 20.75
N HIS A 101 -7.68 5.70 21.67
CA HIS A 101 -6.31 6.08 21.34
C HIS A 101 -5.52 4.95 20.64
N LEU A 102 -5.67 3.69 21.06
CA LEU A 102 -4.94 2.57 20.42
C LEU A 102 -5.37 2.34 18.96
N SER A 103 -6.68 2.40 18.65
CA SER A 103 -7.18 2.25 17.28
C SER A 103 -6.70 3.41 16.40
N GLU A 104 -6.73 4.64 16.92
CA GLU A 104 -6.24 5.83 16.20
C GLU A 104 -4.73 5.74 15.93
N PHE A 105 -3.97 5.28 16.92
CA PHE A 105 -2.53 5.04 16.81
C PHE A 105 -2.19 3.96 15.75
N CYS A 106 -2.85 2.79 15.79
CA CYS A 106 -2.64 1.75 14.78
C CYS A 106 -3.04 2.23 13.37
N GLU A 107 -4.17 2.96 13.26
CA GLU A 107 -4.61 3.54 11.98
C GLU A 107 -3.56 4.52 11.42
N GLU A 108 -2.98 5.38 12.26
CA GLU A 108 -1.94 6.34 11.86
C GLU A 108 -0.64 5.64 11.42
N LEU A 109 -0.21 4.60 12.14
CA LEU A 109 0.97 3.82 11.75
C LEU A 109 0.78 3.03 10.45
N VAL A 110 -0.37 2.41 10.25
CA VAL A 110 -0.69 1.74 8.98
C VAL A 110 -0.71 2.75 7.83
N LEU A 111 -1.19 3.98 8.07
CA LEU A 111 -1.09 5.06 7.10
C LEU A 111 0.37 5.41 6.77
N THR A 112 1.25 5.53 7.76
CA THR A 112 2.67 5.79 7.50
C THR A 112 3.34 4.65 6.72
N CYS A 113 3.07 3.39 7.08
CA CYS A 113 3.60 2.24 6.35
C CYS A 113 3.15 2.24 4.89
N THR A 114 1.89 2.62 4.65
CA THR A 114 1.35 2.71 3.30
C THR A 114 2.04 3.81 2.51
N ASP A 115 2.27 4.98 3.11
CA ASP A 115 2.93 6.10 2.42
C ASP A 115 4.37 5.73 2.02
N THR A 116 5.14 5.12 2.92
CA THR A 116 6.48 4.59 2.61
C THR A 116 6.43 3.63 1.42
N GLN A 117 5.49 2.67 1.43
CA GLN A 117 5.31 1.69 0.38
C GLN A 117 4.90 2.30 -0.98
N ILE A 118 4.08 3.36 -1.01
CA ILE A 118 3.74 4.08 -2.26
C ILE A 118 5.02 4.64 -2.88
N PHE A 119 5.84 5.33 -2.08
CA PHE A 119 7.03 5.99 -2.61
C PHE A 119 8.11 4.99 -3.01
N THR A 120 8.35 3.95 -2.21
CA THR A 120 9.31 2.89 -2.57
C THR A 120 8.81 2.11 -3.77
N GLY A 121 7.59 1.56 -3.74
CA GLY A 121 7.04 0.80 -4.86
C GLY A 121 6.96 1.64 -6.15
N GLY A 122 6.54 2.90 -6.04
CA GLY A 122 6.51 3.84 -7.16
C GLY A 122 7.90 4.11 -7.76
N ALA A 123 8.93 4.28 -6.94
CA ALA A 123 10.31 4.45 -7.41
C ALA A 123 10.78 3.20 -8.17
N TYR A 124 10.54 2.00 -7.65
CA TYR A 124 10.91 0.75 -8.32
C TYR A 124 10.17 0.54 -9.64
N ALA A 125 8.87 0.86 -9.67
CA ALA A 125 8.08 0.86 -10.89
C ALA A 125 8.67 1.79 -11.97
N ILE A 126 9.09 3.00 -11.59
CA ILE A 126 9.71 3.97 -12.50
C ILE A 126 11.09 3.48 -12.95
N THR A 127 11.95 3.02 -12.03
CA THR A 127 13.29 2.50 -12.34
C THR A 127 13.23 1.32 -13.30
N LEU A 128 12.34 0.36 -13.03
CA LEU A 128 12.13 -0.80 -13.90
C LEU A 128 11.70 -0.37 -15.31
N ARG A 129 10.81 0.61 -15.40
CA ARG A 129 10.24 1.08 -16.66
C ARG A 129 11.23 1.87 -17.51
N TYR A 130 11.96 2.80 -16.91
CA TYR A 130 12.69 3.84 -17.64
C TYR A 130 14.21 3.68 -17.57
N TYR A 131 14.73 2.94 -16.60
CA TYR A 131 16.17 2.84 -16.39
C TYR A 131 16.70 1.44 -16.69
N LYS A 132 16.06 0.39 -16.18
CA LYS A 132 16.57 -1.00 -16.25
C LYS A 132 15.81 -1.90 -17.22
N GLY A 133 14.83 -1.39 -17.96
CA GLY A 133 13.89 -2.22 -18.70
C GLY A 133 14.53 -3.15 -19.74
N CYS A 134 15.62 -2.74 -20.38
CA CYS A 134 16.30 -3.54 -21.43
C CYS A 134 17.29 -4.56 -20.89
N SER A 135 17.93 -4.26 -19.75
CA SER A 135 19.01 -5.07 -19.17
C SER A 135 18.56 -5.94 -18.00
N ILE A 136 17.35 -5.73 -17.48
CA ILE A 136 16.86 -6.49 -16.32
C ILE A 136 16.57 -7.94 -16.71
N THR A 137 17.03 -8.90 -15.91
CA THR A 137 16.72 -10.31 -16.12
C THR A 137 15.29 -10.65 -15.67
N ALA A 138 14.70 -11.73 -16.19
CA ALA A 138 13.37 -12.16 -15.77
C ALA A 138 13.32 -12.48 -14.26
N TYR A 139 14.40 -13.01 -13.68
CA TYR A 139 14.60 -13.19 -12.24
C TYR A 139 14.37 -11.90 -11.44
N HIS A 140 15.08 -10.83 -11.79
CA HIS A 140 14.95 -9.54 -11.11
C HIS A 140 13.55 -8.94 -11.34
N TYR A 141 13.00 -9.11 -12.54
CA TYR A 141 11.66 -8.66 -12.89
C TYR A 141 10.58 -9.33 -12.00
N ASP A 142 10.67 -10.64 -11.80
CA ASP A 142 9.74 -11.41 -10.94
C ASP A 142 9.81 -11.00 -9.47
N ILE A 143 11.02 -10.67 -8.98
CA ILE A 143 11.20 -10.12 -7.64
C ILE A 143 10.46 -8.79 -7.53
N VAL A 144 10.68 -7.85 -8.46
CA VAL A 144 10.01 -6.53 -8.43
C VAL A 144 8.49 -6.70 -8.53
N ALA A 145 7.98 -7.56 -9.40
CA ALA A 145 6.55 -7.81 -9.53
C ALA A 145 5.92 -8.28 -8.20
N ASN A 146 6.61 -9.15 -7.47
CA ASN A 146 6.15 -9.60 -6.16
C ASN A 146 6.29 -8.54 -5.07
N LEU A 147 7.35 -7.71 -5.09
CA LEU A 147 7.47 -6.55 -4.19
C LEU A 147 6.33 -5.55 -4.41
N MET A 148 5.96 -5.32 -5.67
CA MET A 148 4.82 -4.46 -6.03
C MET A 148 3.48 -5.05 -5.56
N LEU A 149 3.34 -6.38 -5.52
CA LEU A 149 2.17 -7.03 -4.91
C LEU A 149 2.10 -6.82 -3.40
N LEU A 150 3.23 -6.83 -2.69
CA LEU A 150 3.28 -6.49 -1.26
C LEU A 150 2.85 -5.03 -1.02
N THR A 151 3.27 -4.12 -1.88
CA THR A 151 2.83 -2.71 -1.87
C THR A 151 1.31 -2.61 -2.05
N CYS A 152 0.74 -3.29 -3.05
CA CYS A 152 -0.72 -3.36 -3.27
C CYS A 152 -1.47 -3.92 -2.04
N ALA A 153 -0.97 -5.00 -1.43
CA ALA A 153 -1.54 -5.57 -0.21
C ALA A 153 -1.50 -4.56 0.96
N THR A 154 -0.41 -3.82 1.12
CA THR A 154 -0.30 -2.76 2.14
C THR A 154 -1.34 -1.66 1.94
N HIS A 155 -1.57 -1.23 0.70
CA HIS A 155 -2.62 -0.25 0.39
C HIS A 155 -4.02 -0.79 0.68
N LEU A 156 -4.29 -2.05 0.35
CA LEU A 156 -5.56 -2.70 0.69
C LEU A 156 -5.80 -2.71 2.20
N MET A 157 -4.79 -3.08 3.00
CA MET A 157 -4.89 -3.03 4.48
C MET A 157 -5.20 -1.62 4.99
N SER A 158 -4.55 -0.61 4.42
CA SER A 158 -4.76 0.80 4.78
C SER A 158 -6.19 1.27 4.52
N VAL A 159 -6.71 1.06 3.31
CA VAL A 159 -8.09 1.47 2.96
C VAL A 159 -9.13 0.65 3.70
N THR A 160 -8.87 -0.62 3.99
CA THR A 160 -9.86 -1.46 4.69
C THR A 160 -10.02 -1.08 6.16
N ILE A 161 -8.94 -0.69 6.84
CA ILE A 161 -8.91 -0.55 8.30
C ILE A 161 -9.05 0.91 8.76
N VAL A 162 -8.49 1.86 8.03
CA VAL A 162 -8.40 3.26 8.46
C VAL A 162 -9.77 3.92 8.35
N ARG A 163 -10.45 4.08 9.49
CA ARG A 163 -11.81 4.63 9.54
C ARG A 163 -11.87 6.09 9.15
N ASN A 164 -10.78 6.81 9.35
CA ASN A 164 -10.67 8.24 9.13
C ASN A 164 -9.75 8.57 7.94
N TYR A 165 -9.74 7.72 6.91
CA TYR A 165 -8.93 7.92 5.72
C TYR A 165 -9.12 9.32 5.10
N TRP A 166 -10.38 9.77 5.05
CA TRP A 166 -10.78 11.09 4.54
C TRP A 166 -10.79 12.22 5.59
N LYS A 167 -9.95 12.13 6.64
CA LYS A 167 -9.79 13.23 7.62
C LYS A 167 -9.36 14.51 6.91
N TYR A 168 -8.35 14.40 6.06
CA TYR A 168 -7.85 15.46 5.19
C TYR A 168 -8.11 15.05 3.73
N PRO A 169 -9.20 15.56 3.10
CA PRO A 169 -9.66 15.02 1.83
C PRO A 169 -8.65 15.19 0.70
N TRP A 170 -7.91 16.30 0.66
CA TRP A 170 -6.87 16.53 -0.35
C TRP A 170 -5.77 15.46 -0.30
N LEU A 171 -5.22 15.21 0.89
CA LEU A 171 -4.22 14.16 1.08
C LEU A 171 -4.78 12.77 0.74
N GLY A 172 -6.05 12.52 1.10
CA GLY A 172 -6.74 11.28 0.71
C GLY A 172 -6.87 11.10 -0.80
N ILE A 173 -7.20 12.16 -1.55
CA ILE A 173 -7.27 12.14 -3.02
C ILE A 173 -5.89 11.80 -3.60
N VAL A 174 -4.85 12.52 -3.18
CA VAL A 174 -3.47 12.29 -3.66
C VAL A 174 -3.06 10.84 -3.41
N ARG A 175 -3.32 10.31 -2.20
CA ARG A 175 -3.00 8.93 -1.84
C ARG A 175 -3.76 7.93 -2.71
N VAL A 176 -5.07 8.10 -2.92
CA VAL A 176 -5.86 7.22 -3.79
C VAL A 176 -5.35 7.26 -5.22
N LEU A 177 -4.99 8.44 -5.74
CA LEU A 177 -4.43 8.57 -7.10
C LEU A 177 -3.08 7.84 -7.23
N LEU A 178 -2.16 8.07 -6.28
CA LEU A 178 -0.85 7.42 -6.29
C LEU A 178 -0.97 5.89 -6.13
N CYS A 179 -1.77 5.43 -5.17
CA CYS A 179 -2.06 4.00 -5.01
C CYS A 179 -2.67 3.40 -6.28
N THR A 180 -3.64 4.08 -6.90
CA THR A 180 -4.26 3.63 -8.15
C THR A 180 -3.22 3.51 -9.26
N GLY A 181 -2.31 4.49 -9.36
CA GLY A 181 -1.17 4.44 -10.28
C GLY A 181 -0.28 3.21 -10.03
N VAL A 182 0.07 2.94 -8.77
CA VAL A 182 0.81 1.74 -8.39
C VAL A 182 0.07 0.47 -8.80
N PHE A 183 -1.24 0.36 -8.52
CA PHE A 183 -2.06 -0.79 -8.95
C PHE A 183 -2.07 -0.99 -10.46
N ILE A 184 -2.17 0.10 -11.24
CA ILE A 184 -2.13 0.04 -12.70
C ILE A 184 -0.76 -0.46 -13.15
N VAL A 185 0.33 0.10 -12.63
CA VAL A 185 1.68 -0.33 -13.02
C VAL A 185 1.94 -1.78 -12.62
N THR A 186 1.55 -2.22 -11.42
CA THR A 186 1.64 -3.64 -11.02
C THR A 186 0.86 -4.55 -11.97
N GLY A 187 -0.34 -4.13 -12.38
CA GLY A 187 -1.15 -4.86 -13.34
C GLY A 187 -0.50 -4.96 -14.72
N ILE A 188 0.10 -3.87 -15.20
CA ILE A 188 0.91 -3.87 -16.42
C ILE A 188 2.05 -4.87 -16.25
N LEU A 189 2.88 -4.72 -15.20
CA LEU A 189 4.05 -5.57 -15.00
C LEU A 189 3.73 -7.05 -15.04
N LEU A 190 2.65 -7.46 -14.37
CA LEU A 190 2.19 -8.85 -14.39
C LEU A 190 1.58 -9.24 -15.74
N ALA A 191 0.78 -8.39 -16.39
CA ALA A 191 0.21 -8.67 -17.70
C ALA A 191 1.28 -8.83 -18.78
N ASN A 192 2.42 -8.15 -18.66
CA ASN A 192 3.56 -8.28 -19.58
C ASN A 192 4.19 -9.68 -19.54
N GLN A 193 3.95 -10.45 -18.48
CA GLN A 193 4.42 -11.84 -18.36
C GLN A 193 3.52 -12.82 -19.15
N ASN A 194 2.40 -12.34 -19.70
CA ASN A 194 1.44 -13.12 -20.48
C ASN A 194 1.84 -13.22 -21.96
N SER A 195 3.09 -13.60 -22.26
CA SER A 195 3.51 -13.73 -23.66
C SER A 195 2.93 -15.01 -24.28
N THR A 196 2.39 -14.88 -25.49
CA THR A 196 1.86 -16.00 -26.30
C THR A 196 2.87 -16.51 -27.33
N ASP A 197 4.12 -16.04 -27.26
CA ASP A 197 5.16 -16.35 -28.25
C ASP A 197 5.86 -17.68 -27.97
N LEU A 198 6.84 -17.99 -28.84
CA LEU A 198 7.74 -19.13 -28.76
C LEU A 198 8.36 -19.34 -27.37
N PHE A 199 8.57 -18.26 -26.61
CA PHE A 199 9.11 -18.28 -25.26
C PHE A 199 8.08 -17.80 -24.25
N LYS A 200 7.65 -18.72 -23.38
CA LYS A 200 6.79 -18.40 -22.23
C LYS A 200 7.62 -17.70 -21.15
N PHE A 201 7.09 -16.63 -20.56
CA PHE A 201 7.76 -15.95 -19.45
C PHE A 201 8.03 -16.94 -18.29
N PRO A 202 9.29 -17.11 -17.85
CA PRO A 202 9.69 -18.09 -16.85
C PRO A 202 9.38 -17.57 -15.44
N SER A 203 8.12 -17.68 -15.04
CA SER A 203 7.63 -17.11 -13.79
C SER A 203 7.65 -18.07 -12.59
N TYR A 204 7.95 -19.35 -12.82
CA TYR A 204 7.99 -20.35 -11.75
C TYR A 204 9.40 -20.45 -11.20
N THR A 205 9.54 -20.73 -9.90
CA THR A 205 10.86 -21.04 -9.34
C THR A 205 11.34 -22.35 -9.95
N PRO A 206 12.52 -22.39 -10.59
CA PRO A 206 13.01 -23.63 -11.16
C PRO A 206 13.28 -24.68 -10.06
N PRO A 207 13.16 -25.97 -10.39
CA PRO A 207 13.54 -27.05 -9.48
C PRO A 207 14.99 -26.92 -9.00
N TRP A 208 15.26 -27.33 -7.75
CA TRP A 208 16.58 -27.17 -7.12
C TRP A 208 17.71 -27.96 -7.80
N ASP A 209 17.37 -29.05 -8.48
CA ASP A 209 18.28 -29.89 -9.28
C ASP A 209 18.72 -29.22 -10.59
N LYS A 210 17.97 -28.22 -11.08
CA LYS A 210 18.29 -27.50 -12.31
C LYS A 210 19.01 -26.20 -11.98
N THR A 211 20.24 -26.08 -12.46
CA THR A 211 21.06 -24.87 -12.32
C THR A 211 20.96 -23.93 -13.50
N GLU A 212 20.35 -24.39 -14.61
CA GLU A 212 20.20 -23.64 -15.85
C GLU A 212 18.71 -23.43 -16.12
N ASP A 213 18.30 -22.18 -16.24
CA ASP A 213 16.92 -21.82 -16.56
C ASP A 213 16.87 -20.49 -17.31
N GLN A 214 15.86 -20.35 -18.15
CA GLN A 214 15.58 -19.17 -18.95
C GLN A 214 15.26 -17.92 -18.11
N ILE A 215 14.93 -18.08 -16.83
CA ILE A 215 14.67 -16.97 -15.89
C ILE A 215 15.85 -16.00 -15.72
N LEU A 216 17.07 -16.43 -16.06
CA LEU A 216 18.25 -15.59 -16.01
C LEU A 216 18.45 -14.72 -17.26
N MET A 217 17.68 -14.94 -18.32
CA MET A 217 17.72 -14.10 -19.53
C MET A 217 17.08 -12.73 -19.31
N PRO A 218 17.41 -11.71 -20.13
CA PRO A 218 16.74 -10.42 -20.11
C PRO A 218 15.22 -10.55 -20.25
N ALA A 219 14.46 -9.84 -19.40
CA ALA A 219 13.00 -9.88 -19.40
C ALA A 219 12.40 -9.41 -20.74
N ALA A 220 13.07 -8.48 -21.43
CA ALA A 220 12.69 -7.99 -22.75
C ALA A 220 12.62 -9.10 -23.83
N CYS A 221 13.32 -10.22 -23.62
CA CYS A 221 13.26 -11.38 -24.51
C CYS A 221 11.89 -12.09 -24.50
N PHE A 222 11.11 -11.89 -23.43
CA PHE A 222 9.81 -12.52 -23.25
C PHE A 222 8.65 -11.52 -23.45
N GLN A 223 8.93 -10.23 -23.57
CA GLN A 223 7.89 -9.20 -23.64
C GLN A 223 7.56 -8.83 -25.09
N GLN A 224 6.27 -8.77 -25.38
CA GLN A 224 5.76 -8.22 -26.64
C GLN A 224 5.64 -6.69 -26.55
N GLY A 225 5.83 -6.00 -27.68
CA GLY A 225 5.78 -4.53 -27.76
C GLY A 225 4.38 -3.93 -27.57
N ASP A 226 3.33 -4.75 -27.62
CA ASP A 226 1.95 -4.28 -27.52
C ASP A 226 1.37 -4.40 -26.12
N SER A 227 0.52 -3.43 -25.76
CA SER A 227 -0.07 -3.43 -24.44
C SER A 227 -1.13 -4.50 -24.23
N GLN A 228 -0.73 -5.59 -23.59
CA GLN A 228 -1.61 -6.70 -23.27
C GLN A 228 -2.59 -6.39 -22.13
N LEU A 229 -2.38 -5.36 -21.29
CA LEU A 229 -3.22 -5.15 -20.10
C LEU A 229 -4.74 -5.13 -20.39
N PRO A 230 -5.28 -4.35 -21.35
CA PRO A 230 -6.72 -4.37 -21.63
C PRO A 230 -7.19 -5.74 -22.12
N ALA A 231 -6.39 -6.44 -22.91
CA ALA A 231 -6.71 -7.78 -23.42
C ALA A 231 -6.68 -8.83 -22.30
N THR A 232 -5.65 -8.83 -21.45
CA THR A 232 -5.51 -9.71 -20.28
C THR A 232 -6.60 -9.44 -19.24
N LEU A 233 -6.96 -8.17 -19.04
CA LEU A 233 -8.05 -7.79 -18.14
C LEU A 233 -9.41 -8.19 -18.73
N ALA A 234 -9.66 -7.91 -20.01
CA ALA A 234 -10.89 -8.28 -20.69
C ALA A 234 -11.08 -9.80 -20.70
N SER A 235 -10.02 -10.59 -21.00
CA SER A 235 -10.08 -12.05 -20.97
C SER A 235 -10.29 -12.60 -19.56
N SER A 236 -9.75 -11.92 -18.54
CA SER A 236 -10.01 -12.26 -17.14
C SER A 236 -11.45 -11.92 -16.70
N MET A 237 -12.13 -10.99 -17.38
CA MET A 237 -13.44 -10.45 -17.00
C MET A 237 -14.63 -10.92 -17.85
N SER A 238 -14.43 -11.39 -19.09
CA SER A 238 -15.52 -11.48 -20.09
C SER A 238 -16.55 -12.58 -19.83
N ASP A 239 -16.19 -13.86 -19.65
CA ASP A 239 -17.21 -14.91 -19.45
C ASP A 239 -16.84 -15.98 -18.41
N LYS A 240 -15.56 -16.07 -18.05
CA LYS A 240 -15.05 -16.98 -17.02
C LYS A 240 -14.59 -16.26 -15.76
N ALA A 241 -14.97 -14.99 -15.53
CA ALA A 241 -14.50 -14.23 -14.38
C ALA A 241 -14.74 -14.97 -13.05
N LYS A 242 -15.90 -15.62 -12.90
CA LYS A 242 -16.19 -16.46 -11.73
C LYS A 242 -15.21 -17.63 -11.61
N GLU A 243 -14.95 -18.35 -12.70
CA GLU A 243 -13.97 -19.44 -12.70
C GLU A 243 -12.55 -18.92 -12.49
N ALA A 244 -12.17 -17.83 -13.12
CA ALA A 244 -10.84 -17.23 -13.00
C ALA A 244 -10.54 -16.74 -11.58
N ILE A 245 -11.56 -16.24 -10.87
CA ILE A 245 -11.47 -15.75 -9.49
C ILE A 245 -11.59 -16.90 -8.47
N LEU A 246 -12.47 -17.88 -8.70
CA LEU A 246 -12.73 -18.97 -7.74
C LEU A 246 -11.81 -20.18 -7.96
N PHE A 247 -11.57 -20.55 -9.21
CA PHE A 247 -10.79 -21.70 -9.62
C PHE A 247 -9.52 -21.18 -10.28
N SER A 248 -8.45 -21.11 -9.49
CA SER A 248 -7.09 -20.82 -9.99
C SER A 248 -6.64 -21.94 -10.94
N ALA A 249 -7.16 -21.97 -12.17
CA ALA A 249 -6.82 -22.99 -13.13
C ALA A 249 -5.35 -22.77 -13.56
N PRO A 250 -4.49 -23.79 -13.40
CA PRO A 250 -3.03 -23.66 -13.55
C PRO A 250 -2.57 -23.56 -15.01
N ASN A 251 -3.43 -23.86 -15.98
CA ASN A 251 -2.99 -24.09 -17.36
C ASN A 251 -2.80 -22.82 -18.21
N ASN A 252 -2.99 -21.62 -17.68
CA ASN A 252 -2.75 -20.40 -18.48
C ASN A 252 -2.45 -19.13 -17.68
N LYS A 253 -1.89 -19.22 -16.47
CA LYS A 253 -1.85 -18.05 -15.57
C LYS A 253 -0.48 -17.77 -14.97
N ILE A 254 -0.05 -16.53 -15.20
CA ILE A 254 1.06 -15.85 -14.57
C ILE A 254 0.94 -15.98 -13.03
N PRO A 255 1.96 -16.52 -12.34
CA PRO A 255 2.09 -16.50 -10.89
C PRO A 255 1.83 -15.10 -10.33
N GLY A 256 0.93 -15.02 -9.36
CA GLY A 256 0.55 -13.74 -8.75
C GLY A 256 -0.57 -12.97 -9.47
N TRP A 257 -0.90 -13.25 -10.74
CA TRP A 257 -1.98 -12.54 -11.46
C TRP A 257 -3.36 -12.72 -10.80
N ASN A 258 -3.70 -13.93 -10.39
CA ASN A 258 -4.95 -14.16 -9.66
C ASN A 258 -4.98 -13.39 -8.34
N ASN A 259 -3.86 -13.40 -7.62
CA ASN A 259 -3.76 -12.69 -6.36
C ASN A 259 -3.90 -11.18 -6.56
N TYR A 260 -3.26 -10.63 -7.60
CA TYR A 260 -3.43 -9.26 -8.04
C TYR A 260 -4.91 -8.91 -8.30
N LEU A 261 -5.63 -9.72 -9.09
CA LEU A 261 -7.04 -9.46 -9.40
C LEU A 261 -7.92 -9.47 -8.15
N ILE A 262 -7.68 -10.39 -7.21
CA ILE A 262 -8.42 -10.47 -5.94
C ILE A 262 -8.15 -9.20 -5.11
N ILE A 263 -6.88 -8.79 -4.98
CA ILE A 263 -6.52 -7.58 -4.22
C ILE A 263 -7.09 -6.34 -4.88
N LEU A 264 -7.02 -6.23 -6.22
CA LEU A 264 -7.58 -5.12 -6.99
C LEU A 264 -9.09 -5.01 -6.79
N LEU A 265 -9.82 -6.14 -6.90
CA LEU A 265 -11.26 -6.18 -6.67
C LEU A 265 -11.62 -5.72 -5.26
N LEU A 266 -10.93 -6.26 -4.24
CA LEU A 266 -11.15 -5.87 -2.85
C LEU A 266 -10.78 -4.39 -2.61
N TYR A 267 -9.75 -3.87 -3.28
CA TYR A 267 -9.34 -2.47 -3.20
C TYR A 267 -10.42 -1.54 -3.76
N VAL A 268 -11.00 -1.86 -4.93
CA VAL A 268 -12.11 -1.11 -5.52
C VAL A 268 -13.33 -1.13 -4.60
N ILE A 269 -13.71 -2.31 -4.09
CA ILE A 269 -14.82 -2.44 -3.14
C ILE A 269 -14.55 -1.60 -1.87
N ALA A 270 -13.33 -1.68 -1.33
CA ALA A 270 -12.92 -0.93 -0.16
C ALA A 270 -13.02 0.59 -0.36
N GLY A 271 -12.51 1.07 -1.49
CA GLY A 271 -12.61 2.48 -1.89
C GLY A 271 -14.05 2.95 -2.00
N LEU A 272 -14.93 2.18 -2.66
CA LEU A 272 -16.36 2.50 -2.78
C LEU A 272 -17.04 2.57 -1.41
N VAL A 273 -16.77 1.60 -0.54
CA VAL A 273 -17.31 1.56 0.82
C VAL A 273 -16.88 2.78 1.63
N ASP A 274 -15.64 3.23 1.50
CA ASP A 274 -15.14 4.41 2.20
C ASP A 274 -15.72 5.73 1.67
N VAL A 275 -15.90 5.83 0.36
CA VAL A 275 -16.61 6.96 -0.26
C VAL A 275 -18.06 7.02 0.24
N LEU A 276 -18.76 5.89 0.30
CA LEU A 276 -20.11 5.81 0.87
C LEU A 276 -20.15 6.21 2.36
N ARG A 277 -19.17 5.74 3.16
CA ARG A 277 -19.03 6.14 4.57
C ARG A 277 -18.80 7.63 4.72
N PHE A 278 -17.99 8.23 3.85
CA PHE A 278 -17.72 9.65 3.86
C PHE A 278 -19.01 10.46 3.66
N PHE A 279 -19.80 10.15 2.64
CA PHE A 279 -21.08 10.81 2.38
C PHE A 279 -22.10 10.61 3.51
N HIS A 280 -22.20 9.38 4.02
CA HIS A 280 -23.16 9.07 5.09
C HIS A 280 -22.80 9.77 6.42
N ARG A 281 -21.52 9.88 6.77
CA ARG A 281 -21.07 10.66 7.93
C ARG A 281 -21.32 12.16 7.75
N GLY A 282 -21.15 12.68 6.55
CA GLY A 282 -21.47 14.07 6.21
C GLY A 282 -22.96 14.37 6.37
N ALA A 283 -23.84 13.46 5.94
CA ALA A 283 -25.30 13.64 6.04
C ALA A 283 -25.85 13.63 7.47
N ARG A 284 -25.20 12.93 8.41
CA ARG A 284 -25.62 12.89 9.83
C ARG A 284 -25.05 14.02 10.68
N SER A 285 -24.07 14.76 10.17
CA SER A 285 -23.48 15.87 10.93
C SER A 285 -24.50 17.00 11.03
N LYS A 286 -25.11 17.18 12.21
CA LYS A 286 -26.03 18.27 12.50
C LYS A 286 -25.34 19.65 12.54
N SER A 287 -24.01 19.70 12.61
CA SER A 287 -23.29 20.97 12.62
C SER A 287 -23.03 21.47 11.20
N ASN A 288 -23.02 22.80 11.02
CA ASN A 288 -22.75 23.52 9.77
C ASN A 288 -21.29 23.37 9.26
N GLY A 289 -20.63 22.26 9.59
CA GLY A 289 -19.25 21.97 9.20
C GLY A 289 -19.08 21.86 7.69
N ARG A 290 -17.83 22.04 7.23
CA ARG A 290 -17.46 21.97 5.79
C ARG A 290 -17.97 20.70 5.09
N ARG A 291 -18.00 19.57 5.80
CA ARG A 291 -18.52 18.29 5.28
C ARG A 291 -20.02 18.31 4.99
N ALA A 292 -20.81 18.93 5.87
CA ALA A 292 -22.25 19.08 5.67
C ALA A 292 -22.54 19.98 4.45
N ARG A 293 -21.72 21.03 4.24
CA ARG A 293 -21.81 21.89 3.05
C ARG A 293 -21.59 21.13 1.74
N VAL A 294 -20.58 20.27 1.66
CA VAL A 294 -20.33 19.45 0.45
C VAL A 294 -21.49 18.49 0.18
N VAL A 295 -22.02 17.82 1.22
CA VAL A 295 -23.17 16.92 1.06
C VAL A 295 -24.43 17.69 0.68
N ASN A 296 -24.69 18.85 1.27
CA ASN A 296 -25.84 19.68 0.94
C ASN A 296 -25.73 20.28 -0.46
N PHE A 297 -24.52 20.63 -0.91
CA PHE A 297 -24.26 21.08 -2.29
C PHE A 297 -24.60 19.97 -3.29
N LEU A 298 -24.08 18.75 -3.07
CA LEU A 298 -24.38 17.60 -3.93
C LEU A 298 -25.87 17.19 -3.90
N LYS A 299 -26.53 17.33 -2.74
CA LYS A 299 -27.99 17.13 -2.63
C LYS A 299 -28.79 18.23 -3.33
N GLY A 300 -28.31 19.47 -3.28
CA GLY A 300 -28.90 20.63 -3.96
C GLY A 300 -28.95 20.43 -5.48
N CYS A 301 -28.01 19.68 -6.05
CA CYS A 301 -28.04 19.30 -7.46
C CYS A 301 -29.07 18.19 -7.78
N ARG A 302 -29.66 17.49 -6.80
CA ARG A 302 -30.39 16.22 -7.07
C ARG A 302 -31.89 16.20 -6.73
N SER A 303 -32.47 17.20 -6.07
CA SER A 303 -33.94 17.30 -6.01
C SER A 303 -34.42 18.63 -5.45
N SER A 304 -35.02 19.42 -6.36
CA SER A 304 -35.96 20.50 -6.08
C SER A 304 -37.39 19.98 -6.26
N SER A 305 -37.80 18.88 -5.61
CA SER A 305 -39.23 18.54 -5.53
C SER A 305 -39.50 17.43 -4.52
N SER A 306 -39.67 17.79 -3.25
CA SER A 306 -40.51 17.00 -2.35
C SER A 306 -40.93 17.87 -1.18
N LYS A 307 -42.19 18.29 -1.22
CA LYS A 307 -42.88 18.98 -0.13
C LYS A 307 -42.80 18.10 1.11
N LYS A 308 -42.24 18.66 2.19
CA LYS A 308 -42.21 18.07 3.54
C LYS A 308 -43.65 17.86 4.04
N GLU A 309 -44.08 16.61 4.07
CA GLU A 309 -45.22 16.18 4.87
C GLU A 309 -44.76 16.00 6.32
N LYS A 310 -45.50 16.60 7.27
CA LYS A 310 -45.23 16.53 8.71
C LYS A 310 -45.71 15.17 9.21
N GLU A 311 -44.80 14.20 9.38
CA GLU A 311 -45.12 12.94 10.07
C GLU A 311 -44.82 13.02 11.59
N ASP A 312 -45.75 12.48 12.38
CA ASP A 312 -45.78 12.51 13.83
C ASP A 312 -44.67 11.64 14.51
N PRO A 313 -44.06 12.11 15.61
CA PRO A 313 -42.91 11.48 16.26
C PRO A 313 -43.21 10.25 17.15
N ALA A 314 -44.48 9.84 17.29
CA ALA A 314 -44.88 8.92 18.37
C ALA A 314 -44.81 7.41 18.05
N GLN A 315 -44.64 7.00 16.78
CA GLN A 315 -44.96 5.61 16.39
C GLN A 315 -43.83 4.79 15.72
N ARG A 316 -42.55 5.09 16.00
CA ARG A 316 -41.42 4.32 15.42
C ARG A 316 -40.67 3.47 16.45
N LYS A 317 -41.38 2.51 17.05
CA LYS A 317 -40.77 1.35 17.74
C LYS A 317 -40.79 0.16 16.78
N THR A 318 -39.90 0.13 15.80
CA THR A 318 -39.78 -0.98 14.82
C THR A 318 -38.31 -1.37 14.60
N PRO A 319 -38.00 -2.38 13.76
CA PRO A 319 -37.16 -3.56 13.98
C PRO A 319 -35.66 -3.27 13.69
N PHE A 320 -35.17 -2.11 14.13
CA PHE A 320 -33.85 -1.60 13.77
C PHE A 320 -32.70 -2.43 14.40
N VAL A 321 -33.01 -3.23 15.42
CA VAL A 321 -32.02 -4.05 16.14
C VAL A 321 -31.52 -5.23 15.31
N THR A 322 -32.34 -5.82 14.43
CA THR A 322 -31.94 -6.97 13.59
C THR A 322 -31.13 -6.52 12.37
N LEU A 323 -31.52 -5.45 11.68
CA LEU A 323 -30.77 -4.89 10.53
C LEU A 323 -29.36 -4.45 10.93
N SER A 324 -29.20 -3.90 12.13
CA SER A 324 -27.87 -3.51 12.65
C SER A 324 -26.93 -4.69 12.86
N GLY A 325 -27.45 -5.89 13.13
CA GLY A 325 -26.65 -7.11 13.29
C GLY A 325 -26.07 -7.58 11.96
N ILE A 326 -26.90 -7.63 10.91
CA ILE A 326 -26.49 -8.07 9.57
C ILE A 326 -25.43 -7.13 8.97
N VAL A 327 -25.65 -5.81 9.05
CA VAL A 327 -24.68 -4.81 8.56
C VAL A 327 -23.33 -4.96 9.27
N PHE A 328 -23.35 -5.31 10.56
CA PHE A 328 -22.12 -5.55 11.31
C PHE A 328 -21.41 -6.83 10.88
N LEU A 329 -22.14 -7.93 10.68
CA LEU A 329 -21.59 -9.18 10.17
C LEU A 329 -20.89 -8.94 8.83
N LEU A 330 -21.58 -8.30 7.88
CA LEU A 330 -21.04 -7.97 6.56
C LEU A 330 -19.79 -7.09 6.66
N PHE A 331 -19.82 -6.07 7.51
CA PHE A 331 -18.65 -5.22 7.74
C PHE A 331 -17.47 -5.98 8.35
N SER A 332 -17.73 -6.92 9.26
CA SER A 332 -16.69 -7.75 9.88
C SER A 332 -16.09 -8.73 8.88
N MET A 333 -16.93 -9.38 8.06
CA MET A 333 -16.48 -10.23 6.96
C MET A 333 -15.63 -9.46 5.96
N TYR A 334 -16.01 -8.23 5.62
CA TYR A 334 -15.22 -7.34 4.77
C TYR A 334 -13.83 -7.05 5.36
N LEU A 335 -13.74 -6.71 6.65
CA LEU A 335 -12.46 -6.45 7.32
C LEU A 335 -11.58 -7.71 7.35
N LEU A 336 -12.16 -8.84 7.74
CA LEU A 336 -11.47 -10.12 7.79
C LEU A 336 -11.02 -10.59 6.41
N GLY A 337 -11.84 -10.38 5.37
CA GLY A 337 -11.49 -10.69 3.99
C GLY A 337 -10.31 -9.85 3.50
N GLY A 338 -10.32 -8.54 3.73
CA GLY A 338 -9.22 -7.64 3.36
C GLY A 338 -7.90 -8.02 4.04
N VAL A 339 -7.92 -8.27 5.36
CA VAL A 339 -6.72 -8.71 6.10
C VAL A 339 -6.29 -10.12 5.71
N GLY A 340 -7.23 -11.04 5.51
CA GLY A 340 -6.95 -12.43 5.13
C GLY A 340 -6.27 -12.53 3.77
N VAL A 341 -6.79 -11.85 2.76
CA VAL A 341 -6.16 -11.79 1.42
C VAL A 341 -4.80 -11.12 1.48
N SER A 342 -4.66 -10.04 2.25
CA SER A 342 -3.37 -9.37 2.42
C SER A 342 -2.34 -10.29 3.10
N CYS A 343 -2.74 -11.00 4.16
CA CYS A 343 -1.89 -11.99 4.83
C CYS A 343 -1.44 -13.10 3.87
N TRP A 344 -2.37 -13.68 3.12
CA TRP A 344 -2.08 -14.68 2.11
C TRP A 344 -1.07 -14.18 1.07
N THR A 345 -1.27 -12.96 0.58
CA THR A 345 -0.35 -12.31 -0.38
C THR A 345 1.05 -12.16 0.18
N VAL A 346 1.16 -11.67 1.41
CA VAL A 346 2.46 -11.45 2.06
C VAL A 346 3.22 -12.77 2.20
N VAL A 347 2.56 -13.82 2.68
CA VAL A 347 3.18 -15.14 2.85
C VAL A 347 3.61 -15.73 1.51
N GLN A 348 2.73 -15.69 0.50
CA GLN A 348 3.04 -16.23 -0.83
C GLN A 348 4.18 -15.49 -1.52
N SER A 349 4.13 -14.16 -1.56
CA SER A 349 5.20 -13.36 -2.17
C SER A 349 6.52 -13.47 -1.41
N ALA A 350 6.51 -13.53 -0.07
CA ALA A 350 7.72 -13.76 0.71
C ALA A 350 8.34 -15.14 0.43
N PHE A 351 7.52 -16.19 0.40
CA PHE A 351 7.97 -17.55 0.12
C PHE A 351 8.53 -17.68 -1.30
N TYR A 352 7.85 -17.08 -2.29
CA TYR A 352 8.29 -17.07 -3.67
C TYR A 352 9.63 -16.33 -3.85
N ILE A 353 9.74 -15.10 -3.33
CA ILE A 353 10.99 -14.30 -3.44
C ILE A 353 12.16 -15.04 -2.77
N ASN A 354 11.94 -15.62 -1.59
CA ASN A 354 13.01 -16.33 -0.87
C ASN A 354 13.49 -17.57 -1.60
N GLN A 355 12.57 -18.39 -2.12
CA GLN A 355 12.96 -19.55 -2.93
C GLN A 355 13.68 -19.14 -4.22
N LEU A 356 13.20 -18.08 -4.87
CA LEU A 356 13.79 -17.59 -6.11
C LEU A 356 15.22 -17.08 -5.90
N ARG A 357 15.45 -16.28 -4.85
CA ARG A 357 16.80 -15.81 -4.46
C ARG A 357 17.71 -16.97 -4.07
N ALA A 358 17.19 -17.93 -3.30
CA ALA A 358 17.95 -19.11 -2.89
C ALA A 358 18.38 -19.96 -4.09
N TRP A 359 17.47 -20.15 -5.05
CA TRP A 359 17.76 -20.84 -6.30
C TRP A 359 18.80 -20.08 -7.14
N ALA A 360 18.63 -18.77 -7.33
CA ALA A 360 19.54 -17.94 -8.12
C ALA A 360 20.96 -17.98 -7.54
N LYS A 361 21.10 -17.94 -6.21
CA LYS A 361 22.37 -18.13 -5.51
C LYS A 361 22.96 -19.53 -5.73
N HIS A 362 22.14 -20.57 -5.64
CA HIS A 362 22.57 -21.96 -5.85
C HIS A 362 23.01 -22.25 -7.29
N SER A 363 22.40 -21.58 -8.27
CA SER A 363 22.67 -21.78 -9.69
C SER A 363 24.16 -21.52 -10.06
N GLY A 364 24.82 -20.62 -9.33
CA GLY A 364 26.19 -20.19 -9.61
C GLY A 364 26.34 -19.30 -10.85
N TRP A 365 25.24 -18.78 -11.39
CA TRP A 365 25.27 -17.89 -12.56
C TRP A 365 25.52 -16.42 -12.20
N LEU A 366 25.11 -15.99 -11.01
CA LEU A 366 25.31 -14.63 -10.55
C LEU A 366 26.79 -14.35 -10.31
N LYS A 367 27.23 -13.17 -10.74
CA LYS A 367 28.58 -12.66 -10.51
C LYS A 367 28.83 -12.51 -9.02
N LEU A 368 29.86 -13.21 -8.53
CA LEU A 368 30.33 -13.12 -7.16
C LEU A 368 31.33 -11.96 -7.03
N GLY A 369 31.27 -11.24 -5.92
CA GLY A 369 32.27 -10.24 -5.56
C GLY A 369 33.52 -10.86 -4.93
N ASP A 370 34.46 -10.02 -4.51
CA ASP A 370 35.77 -10.43 -3.96
C ASP A 370 35.69 -11.33 -2.71
N GLY A 371 34.55 -11.34 -2.02
CA GLY A 371 34.26 -12.20 -0.87
C GLY A 371 33.55 -13.52 -1.18
N GLY A 372 33.39 -13.89 -2.46
CA GLY A 372 32.66 -15.09 -2.88
C GLY A 372 31.15 -15.03 -2.63
N GLN A 373 30.62 -13.85 -2.29
CA GLN A 373 29.19 -13.59 -2.13
C GLN A 373 28.68 -12.73 -3.29
N SER A 374 27.42 -12.91 -3.67
CA SER A 374 26.75 -12.02 -4.63
C SER A 374 26.57 -10.64 -4.00
N ALA A 375 26.68 -9.59 -4.80
CA ALA A 375 26.38 -8.22 -4.35
C ALA A 375 24.94 -8.09 -3.79
N GLU A 376 24.01 -8.95 -4.22
CA GLU A 376 22.64 -9.01 -3.69
C GLU A 376 22.54 -9.42 -2.21
N ASP A 377 23.55 -10.10 -1.67
CA ASP A 377 23.59 -10.48 -0.25
C ASP A 377 24.25 -9.40 0.63
N ASP A 378 24.86 -8.39 0.02
CA ASP A 378 25.46 -7.26 0.71
C ASP A 378 24.45 -6.12 0.86
N ALA A 379 24.08 -5.81 2.10
CA ALA A 379 23.12 -4.76 2.43
C ALA A 379 23.68 -3.32 2.33
N THR A 380 24.96 -3.15 1.98
CA THR A 380 25.65 -1.84 2.00
C THR A 380 25.52 -1.03 0.71
N SER A 381 24.95 -1.61 -0.36
CA SER A 381 24.74 -0.89 -1.63
C SER A 381 23.81 0.32 -1.49
N PHE A 382 24.04 1.35 -2.31
CA PHE A 382 23.32 2.62 -2.22
C PHE A 382 21.80 2.47 -2.48
N GLY A 383 21.38 1.67 -3.46
CA GLY A 383 19.96 1.46 -3.74
C GLY A 383 19.24 0.70 -2.63
N GLN A 384 19.95 -0.13 -1.86
CA GLN A 384 19.41 -0.79 -0.66
C GLN A 384 19.29 0.16 0.53
N ALA A 385 20.15 1.17 0.62
CA ALA A 385 20.13 2.12 1.73
C ALA A 385 18.85 2.97 1.76
N ILE A 386 18.29 3.34 0.60
CA ILE A 386 17.08 4.17 0.50
C ILE A 386 15.87 3.56 1.24
N PRO A 387 15.41 2.32 0.94
CA PRO A 387 14.30 1.72 1.65
C PRO A 387 14.61 1.46 3.13
N ILE A 388 15.88 1.17 3.48
CA ILE A 388 16.31 1.04 4.88
C ILE A 388 16.14 2.37 5.64
N PHE A 389 16.56 3.50 5.07
CA PHE A 389 16.38 4.81 5.67
C PHE A 389 14.92 5.20 5.80
N LEU A 390 14.08 4.87 4.82
CA LEU A 390 12.64 5.11 4.92
C LEU A 390 11.99 4.29 6.06
N ASN A 391 12.47 3.07 6.30
CA ASN A 391 12.05 2.28 7.46
C ASN A 391 12.57 2.87 8.79
N LEU A 392 13.75 3.49 8.80
CA LEU A 392 14.23 4.22 9.97
C LEU A 392 13.32 5.41 10.30
N LEU A 393 12.84 6.14 9.28
CA LEU A 393 11.85 7.22 9.47
C LEU A 393 10.52 6.69 10.03
N LEU A 394 10.10 5.48 9.63
CA LEU A 394 8.95 4.82 10.22
C LEU A 394 9.17 4.54 11.71
N ILE A 395 10.34 4.01 12.09
CA ILE A 395 10.69 3.77 13.51
C ILE A 395 10.66 5.08 14.31
N MET A 396 11.21 6.16 13.76
CA MET A 396 11.16 7.48 14.39
C MET A 396 9.73 7.98 14.57
N THR A 397 8.86 7.77 13.58
CA THR A 397 7.45 8.12 13.65
C THR A 397 6.73 7.31 14.74
N VAL A 398 7.01 6.01 14.84
CA VAL A 398 6.50 5.15 15.93
C VAL A 398 6.94 5.70 17.28
N ALA A 399 8.22 6.01 17.44
CA ALA A 399 8.76 6.56 18.69
C ALA A 399 8.11 7.90 19.07
N GLN A 400 7.89 8.79 18.11
CA GLN A 400 7.20 10.07 18.32
C GLN A 400 5.76 9.87 18.78
N LEU A 401 5.01 9.00 18.10
CA LEU A 401 3.62 8.72 18.46
C LEU A 401 3.51 8.04 19.83
N MET A 402 4.42 7.12 20.15
CA MET A 402 4.51 6.50 21.48
C MET A 402 4.83 7.53 22.56
N SER A 403 5.78 8.44 22.30
CA SER A 403 6.15 9.53 23.21
C SER A 403 4.94 10.43 23.51
N GLN A 404 4.19 10.84 22.48
CA GLN A 404 2.97 11.64 22.65
C GLN A 404 1.89 10.89 23.45
N ALA A 405 1.71 9.59 23.18
CA ALA A 405 0.75 8.77 23.91
C ALA A 405 1.11 8.68 25.40
N CYS A 406 2.39 8.44 25.72
CA CYS A 406 2.91 8.38 27.09
C CYS A 406 2.76 9.72 27.82
N TRP A 407 3.11 10.84 27.18
CA TRP A 407 2.95 12.18 27.75
C TRP A 407 1.49 12.51 28.06
N SER A 408 0.56 12.20 27.13
CA SER A 408 -0.88 12.41 27.33
C SER A 408 -1.46 11.60 28.51
N PHE A 409 -0.83 10.47 28.83
CA PHE A 409 -1.22 9.62 29.95
C PHE A 409 -0.65 10.14 31.28
N SER A 410 0.58 10.67 31.26
CA SER A 410 1.24 11.25 32.42
C SER A 410 0.55 12.55 32.88
N GLY A 411 0.24 13.47 31.95
CA GLY A 411 -0.47 14.72 32.28
C GLY A 411 -1.84 14.47 32.94
N ARG A 412 -2.57 13.45 32.48
CA ARG A 412 -3.86 13.06 33.08
C ARG A 412 -3.75 12.41 34.47
N LYS A 413 -2.58 11.93 34.88
CA LYS A 413 -2.38 11.47 36.27
C LYS A 413 -2.18 12.66 37.22
N PHE A 414 -1.56 13.75 36.76
CA PHE A 414 -1.38 14.95 37.56
C PHE A 414 -2.71 15.63 37.91
N ASP A 415 -3.66 15.69 36.97
CA ASP A 415 -5.01 16.26 37.23
C ASP A 415 -5.86 15.45 38.23
N ILE A 416 -5.52 14.17 38.47
CA ILE A 416 -6.29 13.28 39.36
C ILE A 416 -5.72 13.25 40.79
N TYR A 417 -4.43 13.55 40.98
CA TYR A 417 -3.81 13.69 42.30
C TYR A 417 -3.63 15.15 42.74
N GLY A 418 -3.75 16.10 41.81
CA GLY A 418 -3.79 17.53 42.08
C GLY A 418 -5.22 18.06 42.13
N GLY A 419 -5.98 17.66 43.14
CA GLY A 419 -7.13 18.43 43.60
C GLY A 419 -6.68 19.77 44.19
N TRP A 420 -6.21 20.67 43.35
CA TRP A 420 -6.16 22.09 43.62
C TRP A 420 -6.78 22.79 42.43
N GLN A 421 -8.04 23.19 42.61
CA GLN A 421 -8.60 24.36 41.96
C GLN A 421 -7.64 25.54 42.20
N LEU A 422 -6.76 25.80 41.25
CA LEU A 422 -6.28 27.14 40.98
C LEU A 422 -7.07 27.60 39.76
N GLU A 423 -8.26 28.09 40.08
CA GLU A 423 -8.88 29.27 39.49
C GLU A 423 -8.04 29.92 38.37
N SER A 424 -8.28 29.48 37.13
CA SER A 424 -7.99 30.26 35.93
C SER A 424 -9.24 31.01 35.48
N GLN A 425 -9.91 31.67 36.43
CA GLN A 425 -10.63 32.90 36.14
C GLN A 425 -9.61 34.04 36.18
N HIS A 426 -9.01 34.38 35.03
CA HIS A 426 -8.57 35.74 34.65
C HIS A 426 -7.56 35.69 33.49
N CYS A 427 -8.08 35.77 32.26
CA CYS A 427 -7.48 36.39 31.06
C CYS A 427 -8.35 35.93 29.88
N SER A 428 -9.30 36.67 29.34
CA SER A 428 -9.21 38.09 28.98
C SER A 428 -10.61 38.58 28.55
N THR A 429 -11.29 39.25 29.48
CA THR A 429 -12.29 40.28 29.16
C THR A 429 -11.55 41.58 28.86
N TRP A 430 -11.04 41.73 27.63
CA TRP A 430 -10.66 43.03 27.07
C TRP A 430 -11.02 43.04 25.57
N ALA A 431 -12.32 42.90 25.29
CA ALA A 431 -12.91 43.37 24.04
C ALA A 431 -13.71 44.63 24.40
N GLY A 432 -13.00 45.75 24.40
CA GLY A 432 -13.56 47.07 24.64
C GLY A 432 -14.66 47.40 23.65
N ARG A 433 -15.73 47.99 24.18
CA ARG A 433 -16.64 48.87 23.44
C ARG A 433 -15.85 50.07 22.90
N GLY A 434 -16.13 50.43 21.66
CA GLY A 434 -15.63 51.63 20.97
C GLY A 434 -15.42 51.26 19.51
N GLY A 435 -16.28 51.60 18.56
CA GLY A 435 -16.77 52.95 18.32
C GLY A 435 -15.99 53.50 17.11
N ALA A 436 -16.63 53.45 15.95
CA ALA A 436 -16.41 54.29 14.77
C ALA A 436 -14.98 54.75 14.38
N GLY A 437 -14.51 54.23 13.23
CA GLY A 437 -14.08 55.10 12.15
C GLY A 437 -12.58 55.39 11.96
N LYS A 438 -12.24 55.48 10.67
CA LYS A 438 -11.07 56.11 10.04
C LYS A 438 -9.84 55.22 9.75
N TYR A 439 -9.74 54.92 8.45
CA TYR A 439 -8.53 54.88 7.60
C TYR A 439 -7.21 55.12 8.32
N TRP A 440 -6.23 54.23 8.15
CA TRP A 440 -4.84 54.62 7.91
C TRP A 440 -4.12 53.58 7.04
N THR A 441 -3.52 54.13 5.99
CA THR A 441 -2.59 53.59 5.01
C THR A 441 -1.33 53.00 5.65
N VAL A 442 -0.90 51.85 5.15
CA VAL A 442 0.41 51.25 5.45
C VAL A 442 1.47 51.97 4.61
N SER A 443 2.45 52.59 5.27
CA SER A 443 3.66 53.10 4.63
C SER A 443 4.89 52.40 5.21
N LEU A 444 5.70 51.86 4.31
CA LEU A 444 6.99 51.20 4.55
C LEU A 444 8.08 52.23 4.83
N THR A 445 8.87 52.05 5.89
CA THR A 445 10.28 52.49 5.99
C THR A 445 10.93 51.77 7.18
N SER A 446 11.91 50.91 6.91
CA SER A 446 13.36 51.22 7.01
C SER A 446 13.89 51.17 8.45
N VAL A 447 14.50 50.03 8.78
CA VAL A 447 15.29 49.81 10.00
C VAL A 447 16.77 50.05 9.64
N HIS A 448 17.37 51.10 10.19
CA HIS A 448 18.81 51.26 10.20
C HIS A 448 19.31 51.75 11.56
N ARG A 449 20.24 50.98 12.15
CA ARG A 449 21.31 51.36 13.10
C ARG A 449 20.95 52.21 14.34
N ARG A 450 21.21 51.68 15.54
CA ARG A 450 22.46 51.92 16.30
C ARG A 450 22.47 51.26 17.69
N MET A 451 23.66 50.70 17.98
CA MET A 451 24.43 50.74 19.23
C MET A 451 23.89 50.05 20.51
N GLY A 452 24.86 49.37 21.12
CA GLY A 452 24.84 48.66 22.39
C GLY A 452 26.07 47.75 22.39
#